data_AF-A0A4R4KCA0-F1
#
_entry.id   AF-A0A4R4KCA0-F1
#
_cell.length_a   1.000
_cell.length_b   1.000
_cell.length_c   1.000
_cell.angle_alpha   90.00
_cell.angle_beta   90.00
_cell.angle_gamma   90.00
#
_symmetry.space_group_name_H-M   'P 1'
#
loop_
_entity.id
_entity.type
_entity.pdbx_description
1 polymer ?
#
loop_
_entity_poly.entity_id
_entity_poly.type
_entity_poly.pdbx_seq_one_letter_code
_entity_poly.pdbx_strand_id
1 'polypeptide(L)'
;MKMVHEALVIEHDLELSQTVRIEYWTDDNGAFGVPIAEYFDANETLSTEQKARSKAQYSPFTRTASTRGYMINPATGDIVQPDEAGNYPEGSVPERMAWLSVLAENVPGDALSDKVIALIVQSMGTMAANKRL
;
A
#
# COMPACT_ATOMS: atom_id res chain seq x y z
N MET A 1 11.36 4.99 -5.99
CA MET A 1 10.20 5.21 -5.09
C MET A 1 10.37 4.27 -3.91
N LYS A 2 10.25 4.78 -2.69
CA LYS A 2 10.41 4.05 -1.44
C LYS A 2 9.11 4.10 -0.65
N MET A 3 8.70 2.98 -0.07
CA MET A 3 7.60 2.94 0.88
C MET A 3 8.17 3.01 2.28
N VAL A 4 7.61 3.91 3.08
CA VAL A 4 7.96 4.07 4.49
C VAL A 4 6.72 3.70 5.30
N HIS A 5 6.84 2.65 6.11
CA HIS A 5 5.78 2.27 7.02
C HIS A 5 5.60 3.35 8.09
N GLU A 6 4.41 3.95 8.18
CA GLU A 6 4.13 4.98 9.19
C GLU A 6 3.46 4.37 10.42
N ALA A 7 2.40 3.58 10.22
CA ALA A 7 1.66 2.98 11.33
C ALA A 7 0.92 1.71 10.93
N LEU A 8 0.85 0.77 11.86
CA LEU A 8 -0.04 -0.39 11.83
C LEU A 8 -0.88 -0.34 13.10
N VAL A 9 -2.20 -0.27 12.95
CA VAL A 9 -3.16 -0.26 14.05
C VAL A 9 -4.02 -1.52 13.93
N ILE A 10 -4.07 -2.27 15.03
CA ILE A 10 -4.93 -3.45 15.16
C ILE A 10 -5.97 -3.09 16.21
N GLU A 11 -7.20 -2.82 15.78
CA GLU A 11 -8.28 -2.42 16.68
C GLU A 11 -8.97 -3.65 17.29
N HIS A 12 -9.80 -3.43 18.31
CA HIS A 12 -10.51 -4.51 19.01
C HIS A 12 -11.69 -5.08 18.20
N ASP A 13 -12.15 -4.38 17.15
CA ASP A 13 -13.34 -4.70 16.34
C ASP A 13 -13.03 -5.58 15.10
N LEU A 14 -11.93 -6.32 15.11
CA LEU A 14 -11.44 -7.08 13.95
C LEU A 14 -10.99 -6.22 12.76
N GLU A 15 -10.76 -4.92 12.94
CA GLU A 15 -10.08 -4.10 11.95
C GLU A 15 -8.55 -4.22 12.05
N LEU A 16 -7.90 -4.24 10.89
CA LEU A 16 -6.51 -3.90 10.72
C LEU A 16 -6.44 -2.69 9.78
N SER A 17 -5.77 -1.64 10.25
CA SER A 17 -5.54 -0.41 9.48
C SER A 17 -4.03 -0.21 9.32
N GLN A 18 -3.56 -0.10 8.09
CA GLN A 18 -2.15 0.20 7.79
C GLN A 18 -2.03 1.50 7.03
N THR A 19 -1.12 2.35 7.49
CA THR A 19 -0.78 3.62 6.86
C THR A 19 0.68 3.58 6.41
N VAL A 20 0.89 3.84 5.12
CA VAL A 20 2.22 3.93 4.52
C VAL A 20 2.39 5.28 3.84
N ARG A 21 3.59 5.85 3.95
CA ARG A 21 4.01 7.01 3.18
C ARG A 21 4.83 6.57 1.98
N ILE A 22 4.45 7.08 0.83
CA ILE A 22 5.18 6.88 -0.41
C ILE A 22 6.10 8.07 -0.61
N GLU A 23 7.39 7.79 -0.75
CA GLU A 23 8.43 8.79 -0.98
C GLU A 23 9.14 8.53 -2.31
N TYR A 24 9.62 9.59 -2.93
CA TYR A 24 10.41 9.52 -4.16
C TYR A 24 11.87 9.77 -3.82
N TRP A 25 12.73 8.93 -4.37
CA TRP A 25 14.17 8.90 -4.12
C TRP A 25 14.87 8.74 -5.46
N THR A 26 16.07 9.29 -5.60
CA THR A 26 16.93 9.04 -6.76
C THR A 26 17.40 7.58 -6.76
N ASP A 27 17.67 7.07 -7.95
CA ASP A 27 18.33 5.78 -8.11
C ASP A 27 19.84 5.98 -8.06
N ASP A 28 20.51 5.25 -7.18
CA ASP A 28 21.96 5.15 -7.09
C ASP A 28 22.37 3.69 -7.36
N ASN A 29 22.48 3.34 -8.64
CA ASN A 29 22.89 2.01 -9.10
C ASN A 29 22.03 0.86 -8.53
N GLY A 30 20.72 1.04 -8.49
CA GLY A 30 19.77 0.06 -7.95
C GLY A 30 19.53 0.18 -6.45
N ALA A 31 20.19 1.13 -5.77
CA ALA A 31 19.92 1.48 -4.38
C ALA A 31 19.20 2.84 -4.26
N PHE A 32 18.56 3.08 -3.12
CA PHE A 32 17.97 4.40 -2.84
C PHE A 32 19.09 5.40 -2.51
N GLY A 33 19.17 6.46 -3.34
CA GLY A 33 20.12 7.56 -3.15
C GLY A 33 19.58 8.65 -2.22
N VAL A 34 19.35 9.85 -2.73
CA VAL A 34 18.82 11.00 -1.97
C VAL A 34 17.31 11.15 -2.17
N PRO A 35 16.56 11.71 -1.20
CA PRO A 35 15.17 12.10 -1.41
C PRO A 35 15.05 13.03 -2.62
N ILE A 36 14.06 12.79 -3.49
CA ILE A 36 13.94 13.54 -4.76
C ILE A 36 13.72 15.05 -4.52
N ALA A 37 13.06 15.40 -3.41
CA ALA A 37 12.83 16.78 -3.03
C ALA A 37 14.16 17.51 -2.76
N GLU A 38 15.07 16.86 -2.03
CA GLU A 38 16.41 17.36 -1.75
C GLU A 38 17.26 17.41 -3.03
N TYR A 39 17.13 16.41 -3.90
CA TYR A 39 17.78 16.42 -5.21
C TYR A 39 17.38 17.65 -6.04
N PHE A 40 16.08 17.98 -6.11
CA PHE A 40 15.63 19.16 -6.86
C PHE A 40 16.13 20.47 -6.23
N ASP A 41 16.18 20.56 -4.91
CA ASP A 41 16.70 21.75 -4.23
C ASP A 41 18.19 21.96 -4.54
N ALA A 42 18.98 20.90 -4.48
CA ALA A 42 20.42 20.93 -4.76
C ALA A 42 20.76 21.06 -6.26
N ASN A 43 19.84 20.78 -7.17
CA ASN A 43 20.13 20.80 -8.61
C ASN A 43 20.20 22.24 -9.15
N GLU A 44 21.40 22.70 -9.48
CA GLU A 44 21.66 24.05 -10.00
C GLU A 44 21.20 24.26 -11.45
N THR A 45 20.93 23.18 -12.19
CA THR A 45 20.50 23.25 -13.60
C THR A 45 19.01 23.53 -13.75
N LEU A 46 18.22 23.40 -12.67
CA LEU A 46 16.79 23.66 -12.66
C LEU A 46 16.50 25.10 -12.25
N SER A 47 15.63 25.77 -13.01
CA SER A 47 15.07 27.06 -12.60
C SER A 47 14.19 26.92 -11.35
N THR A 48 13.97 28.02 -10.62
CA THR A 48 13.09 28.05 -9.45
C THR A 48 11.69 27.49 -9.75
N GLU A 49 11.13 27.82 -10.92
CA GLU A 49 9.83 27.32 -11.35
C GLU A 49 9.83 25.82 -11.66
N GLN A 50 10.91 25.32 -12.28
CA GLN A 50 11.07 23.89 -12.52
C GLN A 50 11.20 23.12 -11.20
N LYS A 51 11.97 23.63 -10.24
CA LYS A 51 12.05 23.05 -8.90
C LYS A 51 10.69 22.99 -8.22
N ALA A 52 9.91 24.08 -8.27
CA ALA A 52 8.58 24.12 -7.66
C ALA A 52 7.61 23.10 -8.28
N ARG A 53 7.56 23.04 -9.62
CA ARG A 53 6.71 22.06 -10.32
C ARG A 53 7.12 20.62 -10.05
N SER A 54 8.42 20.32 -10.11
CA SER A 54 8.93 18.98 -9.84
C SER A 54 8.67 18.55 -8.40
N LYS A 55 8.87 19.43 -7.41
CA LYS A 55 8.55 19.13 -6.01
C LYS A 55 7.05 18.89 -5.78
N ALA A 56 6.18 19.63 -6.48
CA ALA A 56 4.74 19.37 -6.42
C ALA A 56 4.37 18.02 -7.03
N GLN A 57 4.94 17.67 -8.19
CA GLN A 57 4.69 16.41 -8.87
C GLN A 57 5.16 15.18 -8.08
N TYR A 58 6.31 15.30 -7.41
CA TYR A 58 6.91 14.21 -6.63
C TYR A 58 6.77 14.41 -5.12
N SER A 59 5.71 15.10 -4.70
CA SER A 59 5.42 15.28 -3.28
C SER A 59 5.08 13.92 -2.65
N PRO A 60 5.63 13.60 -1.47
CA PRO A 60 5.23 12.41 -0.73
C PRO A 60 3.73 12.41 -0.44
N PHE A 61 3.13 11.24 -0.44
CA PHE A 61 1.73 11.08 -0.07
C PHE A 61 1.53 9.84 0.78
N THR A 62 0.50 9.90 1.62
CA THR A 62 0.14 8.80 2.50
C THR A 62 -1.03 8.01 1.91
N ARG A 63 -0.99 6.69 2.07
CA ARG A 63 -2.09 5.78 1.76
C ARG A 63 -2.42 4.99 3.01
N THR A 64 -3.72 4.90 3.29
CA THR A 64 -4.25 4.07 4.36
C THR A 64 -5.14 3.01 3.75
N ALA A 65 -4.91 1.76 4.12
CA ALA A 65 -5.76 0.63 3.80
C ALA A 65 -6.33 0.06 5.11
N SER A 66 -7.60 -0.31 5.09
CA SER A 66 -8.31 -0.88 6.23
C SER A 66 -9.04 -2.15 5.80
N THR A 67 -8.99 -3.18 6.63
CA THR A 67 -9.76 -4.43 6.44
C THR A 67 -11.19 -4.32 6.96
N ARG A 68 -11.61 -3.14 7.46
CA ARG A 68 -12.94 -2.95 8.05
C ARG A 68 -14.03 -3.19 7.00
N GLY A 69 -14.96 -4.08 7.33
CA GLY A 69 -16.13 -4.37 6.49
C GLY A 69 -15.86 -5.28 5.29
N TYR A 70 -14.62 -5.74 5.10
CA TYR A 70 -14.30 -6.68 4.03
C TYR A 70 -14.32 -8.13 4.53
N MET A 71 -14.89 -9.00 3.72
CA MET A 71 -14.95 -10.44 3.93
C MET A 71 -14.22 -11.14 2.79
N ILE A 72 -13.59 -12.26 3.09
CA ILE A 72 -12.76 -13.04 2.15
C ILE A 72 -13.33 -14.46 2.05
N ASN A 73 -13.34 -15.01 0.83
CA ASN A 73 -13.48 -16.45 0.63
C ASN A 73 -12.14 -17.12 0.98
N PRO A 74 -12.03 -17.90 2.06
CA PRO A 74 -10.76 -18.46 2.50
C PRO A 74 -10.18 -19.50 1.52
N ALA A 75 -10.98 -20.09 0.64
CA ALA A 75 -10.51 -21.05 -0.35
C ALA A 75 -9.82 -20.39 -1.55
N THR A 76 -10.25 -19.20 -1.95
CA THR A 76 -9.72 -18.49 -3.13
C THR A 76 -8.90 -17.26 -2.79
N GLY A 77 -9.10 -16.66 -1.61
CA GLY A 77 -8.50 -15.39 -1.20
C GLY A 77 -9.23 -14.16 -1.74
N ASP A 78 -10.35 -14.31 -2.45
CA ASP A 78 -11.06 -13.20 -3.06
C ASP A 78 -11.89 -12.42 -2.03
N ILE A 79 -11.93 -11.08 -2.19
CA ILE A 79 -12.88 -10.22 -1.49
C ILE A 79 -14.28 -10.55 -1.99
N VAL A 80 -15.17 -10.89 -1.06
CA VAL A 80 -16.58 -11.16 -1.34
C VAL A 80 -17.45 -9.99 -0.89
N GLN A 81 -18.49 -9.74 -1.68
CA GLN A 81 -19.51 -8.72 -1.38
C GLN A 81 -20.73 -9.39 -0.78
N PRO A 82 -21.49 -8.68 0.08
CA PRO A 82 -22.77 -9.19 0.55
C PRO A 82 -23.80 -9.23 -0.59
N ASP A 83 -24.78 -10.11 -0.46
CA ASP A 83 -25.96 -10.14 -1.34
C ASP A 83 -26.91 -8.95 -1.07
N GLU A 84 -28.01 -8.88 -1.83
CA GLU A 84 -29.03 -7.82 -1.67
C GLU A 84 -29.69 -7.79 -0.28
N ALA A 85 -29.61 -8.89 0.47
CA ALA A 85 -30.12 -9.01 1.83
C ALA A 85 -29.05 -8.71 2.91
N GLY A 86 -27.81 -8.39 2.49
CA GLY A 86 -26.69 -8.10 3.39
C GLY A 86 -25.95 -9.33 3.91
N ASN A 87 -26.24 -10.52 3.38
CA ASN A 87 -25.56 -11.75 3.80
C ASN A 87 -24.32 -11.99 2.95
N TYR A 88 -23.23 -12.40 3.59
CA TYR A 88 -22.03 -12.86 2.90
C TYR A 88 -22.15 -14.34 2.52
N PRO A 89 -21.45 -14.79 1.46
CA PRO A 89 -21.38 -16.20 1.11
C PRO A 89 -20.96 -17.07 2.31
N GLU A 90 -21.55 -18.26 2.44
CA GLU A 90 -21.25 -19.17 3.54
C GLU A 90 -19.75 -19.51 3.59
N GLY A 91 -19.18 -19.52 4.81
CA GLY A 91 -17.75 -19.78 5.02
C GLY A 91 -16.83 -18.58 4.78
N SER A 92 -17.37 -17.42 4.40
CA SER A 92 -16.59 -16.18 4.33
C SER A 92 -16.09 -15.78 5.71
N VAL A 93 -14.84 -15.33 5.78
CA VAL A 93 -14.21 -14.88 7.03
C VAL A 93 -13.84 -13.39 6.94
N PRO A 94 -13.77 -12.67 8.07
CA PRO A 94 -13.26 -11.30 8.06
C PRO A 94 -11.88 -11.23 7.43
N GLU A 95 -11.63 -10.24 6.59
CA GLU A 95 -10.36 -10.10 5.86
C GLU A 95 -9.15 -10.11 6.81
N ARG A 96 -9.26 -9.45 7.97
CA ARG A 96 -8.22 -9.50 9.01
C ARG A 96 -7.91 -10.94 9.45
N MET A 97 -8.93 -11.77 9.65
CA MET A 97 -8.75 -13.16 10.06
C MET A 97 -8.09 -13.99 8.96
N ALA A 98 -8.42 -13.72 7.69
CA ALA A 98 -7.73 -14.32 6.56
C ALA A 98 -6.23 -13.96 6.56
N TRP A 99 -5.88 -12.70 6.84
CA TRP A 99 -4.49 -12.24 6.92
C TRP A 99 -3.72 -12.77 8.14
N LEU A 100 -4.39 -12.93 9.27
CA LEU A 100 -3.81 -13.55 10.46
C LEU A 100 -3.70 -15.08 10.35
N SER A 101 -4.28 -15.69 9.31
CA SER A 101 -4.27 -17.14 9.06
C SER A 101 -3.52 -17.52 7.77
N VAL A 102 -3.81 -18.70 7.20
CA VAL A 102 -3.00 -19.47 6.23
C VAL A 102 -2.54 -18.71 4.97
N LEU A 103 -3.16 -17.60 4.56
CA LEU A 103 -2.59 -16.73 3.51
C LEU A 103 -1.23 -16.12 3.90
N ALA A 104 -0.94 -16.06 5.21
CA ALA A 104 0.35 -15.69 5.77
C ALA A 104 1.50 -16.60 5.33
N GLU A 105 1.25 -17.85 4.93
CA GLU A 105 2.30 -18.77 4.46
C GLU A 105 2.71 -18.50 3.00
N ASN A 106 1.85 -17.84 2.22
CA ASN A 106 2.03 -17.62 0.78
C ASN A 106 2.42 -16.18 0.39
N VAL A 107 2.33 -15.21 1.31
CA VAL A 107 2.77 -13.83 1.07
C VAL A 107 4.18 -13.62 1.66
N PRO A 108 5.15 -13.12 0.87
CA PRO A 108 6.51 -12.84 1.35
C PRO A 108 6.50 -11.88 2.55
N GLY A 109 7.26 -12.22 3.59
CA GLY A 109 7.44 -11.40 4.81
C GLY A 109 7.26 -12.22 6.09
N ASP A 110 8.06 -11.92 7.12
CA ASP A 110 8.02 -12.64 8.40
C ASP A 110 7.01 -12.01 9.36
N ALA A 111 6.84 -10.69 9.28
CA ALA A 111 5.90 -9.94 10.10
C ALA A 111 4.59 -9.61 9.36
N LEU A 112 3.50 -9.47 10.11
CA LEU A 112 2.19 -9.04 9.58
C LEU A 112 2.30 -7.70 8.80
N SER A 113 3.15 -6.78 9.26
CA SER A 113 3.41 -5.51 8.59
C SER A 113 3.94 -5.68 7.16
N ASP A 114 4.82 -6.67 6.93
CA ASP A 114 5.46 -6.91 5.64
C ASP A 114 4.45 -7.45 4.62
N LYS A 115 3.57 -8.33 5.10
CA LYS A 115 2.50 -8.94 4.30
C LYS A 115 1.48 -7.90 3.85
N VAL A 116 1.11 -6.96 4.72
CA VAL A 116 0.18 -5.88 4.36
C VAL A 116 0.84 -4.86 3.42
N ILE A 117 2.15 -4.58 3.59
CA ILE A 117 2.90 -3.76 2.62
C ILE A 117 2.88 -4.41 1.23
N ALA A 118 3.06 -5.73 1.13
CA ALA A 118 3.00 -6.44 -0.15
C ALA A 118 1.66 -6.26 -0.90
N LEU A 119 0.54 -6.16 -0.17
CA LEU A 119 -0.78 -5.92 -0.76
C LEU A 119 -0.97 -4.48 -1.23
N ILE A 120 -0.47 -3.52 -0.45
CA ILE A 120 -0.46 -2.12 -0.89
C ILE A 120 0.37 -2.00 -2.18
N VAL A 121 1.50 -2.71 -2.28
CA VAL A 121 2.28 -2.80 -3.51
C VAL A 121 1.48 -3.43 -4.65
N GLN A 122 0.81 -4.56 -4.40
CA GLN A 122 0.04 -5.27 -5.42
C GLN A 122 -1.11 -4.43 -5.96
N SER A 123 -1.85 -3.75 -5.08
CA SER A 123 -2.94 -2.82 -5.44
C SER A 123 -2.42 -1.57 -6.17
N MET A 124 -1.23 -1.08 -5.81
CA MET A 124 -0.56 0.00 -6.55
C MET A 124 -0.06 -0.45 -7.93
N GLY A 125 0.45 -1.68 -8.04
CA GLY A 125 0.92 -2.27 -9.30
C GLY A 125 -0.20 -2.49 -10.31
N THR A 126 -1.37 -2.93 -9.85
CA THR A 126 -2.58 -3.05 -10.70
C THR A 126 -3.08 -1.69 -11.19
N MET A 127 -2.99 -0.63 -10.37
CA MET A 127 -3.32 0.74 -10.82
C MET A 127 -2.33 1.31 -11.85
N ALA A 128 -1.04 0.97 -11.74
CA ALA A 128 -0.03 1.37 -12.74
C ALA A 128 -0.27 0.69 -14.09
N ALA A 129 -0.79 -0.54 -14.09
CA ALA A 129 -1.22 -1.24 -15.29
C ALA A 129 -2.50 -0.62 -15.90
N ASN A 130 -3.47 -0.22 -15.07
CA ASN A 130 -4.73 0.39 -15.52
C ASN A 130 -4.62 1.86 -15.97
N LYS A 131 -3.48 2.54 -15.73
CA LYS A 131 -3.19 3.87 -16.30
C LYS A 131 -2.52 3.81 -17.68
N ARG A 132 -2.35 2.62 -18.26
CA ARG A 132 -1.83 2.42 -19.63
C ARG A 132 -2.93 2.10 -20.66
N LEU A 133 -4.19 2.38 -20.34
CA LEU A 133 -5.33 2.31 -21.27
C LEU A 133 -5.82 3.73 -21.60
#